data_AF-A0A0N7FUX0-F1
#
_entry.id   AF-A0A0N7FUX0-F1
#
_cell.length_a   1.000
_cell.length_b   1.000
_cell.length_c   1.000
_cell.angle_alpha   90.00
_cell.angle_beta   90.00
_cell.angle_gamma   90.00
#
_symmetry.space_group_name_H-M   'P 1'
#
loop_
_entity.id
_entity.type
_entity.pdbx_description
1 polymer ?
#
loop_
_entity_poly.entity_id
_entity_poly.type
_entity_poly.pdbx_seq_one_letter_code
_entity_poly.pdbx_strand_id
1 'polypeptide(L)'
;MTTSQRVWRGALAVVTVALGVLLILRPFSSVPWAAAALAVGLIVAGAVDLADAEVRRSPLRLAAAIAMPIVGIVLLAWRGLSVFAVAVAAAVALVAWAIGRWGRALKRGPGWWADALLGVAAIAAAVLAISWPGVSIFLVMGALGIALIWRGVGALIGLFRSPDRTPRAHVALRTIGAVVAVVVTVPLTVATFYVRGTAPEPGAFYSATLPSNAKPGTLLKFEPTTQGVPDGARAWKILYTTTRGDRPALASGTVLVPTAPSTTPRPVIAWAHGTSGIAENCAPSMMAAPFAHIPGLAQVVQNGWVLVATDYIGMGTPGPSPYVIGDGEARSTLDSVRAARALPGIAMAPQTVVWGHSQGGHAALWTELLAPSYAPDVGVVATAALAPASDLSALAVGMESMAGGALLASYVLAAYDAAYPDVHFNDYLKVQARLPIRGMAERCLSSLAMPVSLAEALILGTDFYSQDPTSGPLGARLLANTPSARLPHPTFIAQGLADEVISPSSQNTFATQQCRTGSDLVYQTYPGLGHMTLIDDESPAVAALLSWTQARFAGQPQSPACPT
;
A
#
# COMPACT_ATOMS: atom_id res chain seq x y z
N MET A 1 53.34 -9.49 -17.66
CA MET A 1 52.63 -10.19 -16.57
C MET A 1 53.18 -11.60 -16.45
N THR A 2 53.52 -12.04 -15.25
CA THR A 2 53.91 -13.44 -14.97
C THR A 2 52.70 -14.36 -15.10
N THR A 3 52.91 -15.66 -15.35
CA THR A 3 51.84 -16.66 -15.47
C THR A 3 50.97 -16.71 -14.21
N SER A 4 51.60 -16.60 -13.03
CA SER A 4 50.93 -16.49 -11.73
C SER A 4 49.99 -15.27 -11.64
N GLN A 5 50.41 -14.11 -12.14
CA GLN A 5 49.57 -12.91 -12.16
C GLN A 5 48.35 -13.03 -13.11
N ARG A 6 48.47 -13.76 -14.22
CA ARG A 6 47.33 -14.00 -15.13
C ARG A 6 46.30 -14.93 -14.51
N VAL A 7 46.76 -16.00 -13.86
CA VAL A 7 45.88 -16.95 -13.16
C VAL A 7 45.12 -16.24 -12.04
N TRP A 8 45.79 -15.43 -11.22
CA TRP A 8 45.14 -14.66 -10.16
C TRP A 8 44.08 -13.67 -10.70
N ARG A 9 44.40 -12.93 -11.77
CA ARG A 9 43.42 -11.99 -12.37
C ARG A 9 42.23 -12.72 -12.99
N GLY A 10 42.44 -13.89 -13.59
CA GLY A 10 41.35 -14.74 -14.09
C GLY A 10 40.43 -15.24 -12.99
N ALA A 11 41.00 -15.76 -11.90
CA ALA A 11 40.24 -16.21 -10.75
C ALA A 11 39.40 -15.08 -10.14
N LEU A 12 40.00 -13.90 -9.94
CA LEU A 12 39.29 -12.72 -9.42
C LEU A 12 38.14 -12.28 -10.36
N ALA A 13 38.37 -12.33 -11.67
CA ALA A 13 37.35 -11.96 -12.65
C ALA A 13 36.16 -12.94 -12.66
N VAL A 14 36.40 -14.25 -12.57
CA VAL A 14 35.34 -15.26 -12.42
C VAL A 14 34.56 -15.05 -11.14
N VAL A 15 35.24 -14.83 -10.01
CA VAL A 15 34.60 -14.54 -8.72
C VAL A 15 33.73 -13.28 -8.82
N THR A 16 34.21 -12.24 -9.51
CA THR A 16 33.46 -11.00 -9.73
C THR A 16 32.19 -11.23 -10.56
N VAL A 17 32.25 -12.04 -11.62
CA VAL A 17 31.06 -12.41 -12.41
C VAL A 17 30.09 -13.24 -11.57
N ALA A 18 30.58 -14.23 -10.83
CA ALA A 18 29.75 -15.10 -9.99
C ALA A 18 29.01 -14.31 -8.90
N LEU A 19 29.72 -13.39 -8.21
CA LEU A 19 29.11 -12.43 -7.27
C LEU A 19 28.03 -11.59 -7.97
N GLY A 20 28.30 -11.05 -9.16
CA GLY A 20 27.33 -10.26 -9.89
C GLY A 20 26.07 -11.05 -10.31
N VAL A 21 26.23 -12.29 -10.76
CA VAL A 21 25.12 -13.20 -11.08
C VAL A 21 24.31 -13.55 -9.82
N LEU A 22 24.99 -13.84 -8.71
CA LEU A 22 24.32 -14.12 -7.43
C LEU A 22 23.50 -12.92 -6.94
N LEU A 23 24.00 -11.69 -7.09
CA LEU A 23 23.25 -10.48 -6.73
C LEU A 23 21.99 -10.27 -7.57
N ILE A 24 22.01 -10.69 -8.85
CA ILE A 24 20.83 -10.58 -9.74
C ILE A 24 19.83 -11.71 -9.47
N LEU A 25 20.31 -12.95 -9.29
CA LEU A 25 19.44 -14.13 -9.18
C LEU A 25 18.85 -14.30 -7.77
N ARG A 26 19.53 -13.79 -6.73
CA ARG A 26 19.09 -13.93 -5.34
C ARG A 26 19.33 -12.65 -4.53
N PRO A 27 18.70 -11.52 -4.90
CA PRO A 27 18.95 -10.27 -4.19
C PRO A 27 18.54 -10.32 -2.70
N PHE A 28 17.78 -11.35 -2.26
CA PHE A 28 17.28 -11.50 -0.87
C PHE A 28 17.49 -12.87 -0.23
N SER A 29 18.45 -13.70 -0.65
CA SER A 29 18.75 -14.90 0.17
C SER A 29 19.28 -14.59 1.58
N SER A 30 19.53 -13.31 1.90
CA SER A 30 19.13 -12.62 3.15
C SER A 30 19.66 -11.17 3.07
N VAL A 31 18.99 -10.17 3.65
CA VAL A 31 19.54 -8.79 3.78
C VAL A 31 20.99 -8.77 4.31
N PRO A 32 21.39 -9.66 5.24
CA PRO A 32 22.80 -9.88 5.60
C PRO A 32 23.73 -10.17 4.41
N TRP A 33 23.29 -10.95 3.41
CA TRP A 33 24.08 -11.20 2.20
C TRP A 33 24.21 -9.96 1.32
N ALA A 34 23.14 -9.16 1.18
CA ALA A 34 23.21 -7.92 0.41
C ALA A 34 24.13 -6.89 1.09
N ALA A 35 24.01 -6.73 2.41
CA ALA A 35 24.91 -5.89 3.22
C ALA A 35 26.35 -6.40 3.15
N ALA A 36 26.56 -7.72 3.24
CA ALA A 36 27.89 -8.33 3.10
C ALA A 36 28.46 -8.15 1.69
N ALA A 37 27.68 -8.32 0.63
CA ALA A 37 28.13 -8.13 -0.74
C ALA A 37 28.46 -6.66 -1.06
N LEU A 38 27.63 -5.72 -0.59
CA LEU A 38 27.94 -4.28 -0.67
C LEU A 38 29.22 -3.96 0.10
N ALA A 39 29.36 -4.50 1.32
CA ALA A 39 30.53 -4.31 2.14
C ALA A 39 31.81 -4.87 1.50
N VAL A 40 31.78 -6.11 1.02
CA VAL A 40 32.90 -6.72 0.29
C VAL A 40 33.19 -5.91 -0.97
N GLY A 41 32.16 -5.45 -1.69
CA GLY A 41 32.31 -4.58 -2.85
C GLY A 41 33.04 -3.27 -2.52
N LEU A 42 32.68 -2.60 -1.42
CA LEU A 42 33.32 -1.38 -0.95
C LEU A 42 34.77 -1.61 -0.49
N ILE A 43 35.03 -2.73 0.21
CA ILE A 43 36.37 -3.12 0.63
C ILE A 43 37.27 -3.38 -0.58
N VAL A 44 36.80 -4.18 -1.54
CA VAL A 44 37.55 -4.51 -2.76
C VAL A 44 37.77 -3.26 -3.60
N ALA A 45 36.74 -2.42 -3.80
CA ALA A 45 36.86 -1.18 -4.55
C ALA A 45 37.89 -0.22 -3.93
N GLY A 46 37.82 0.00 -2.61
CA GLY A 46 38.81 0.81 -1.92
C GLY A 46 40.22 0.24 -1.97
N ALA A 47 40.38 -1.07 -1.83
CA ALA A 47 41.68 -1.74 -1.96
C ALA A 47 42.28 -1.61 -3.37
N VAL A 48 41.46 -1.73 -4.42
CA VAL A 48 41.88 -1.51 -5.80
C VAL A 48 42.26 -0.04 -6.03
N ASP A 49 41.47 0.90 -5.54
CA ASP A 49 41.76 2.34 -5.66
C ASP A 49 43.04 2.72 -4.89
N LEU A 50 43.29 2.12 -3.72
CA LEU A 50 44.54 2.31 -2.95
C LEU A 50 45.78 1.75 -3.65
N ALA A 51 45.62 0.76 -4.53
CA ALA A 51 46.71 0.21 -5.33
C ALA A 51 47.12 1.12 -6.49
N ASP A 52 46.23 2.03 -6.94
CA ASP A 52 46.47 2.97 -8.02
C ASP A 52 47.36 4.16 -7.56
N ALA A 53 48.48 4.37 -8.27
CA ALA A 53 49.42 5.44 -7.97
C ALA A 53 48.85 6.84 -8.22
N GLU A 54 47.87 7.00 -9.12
CA GLU A 54 47.23 8.30 -9.37
C GLU A 54 46.24 8.68 -8.28
N VAL A 55 45.59 7.70 -7.65
CA VAL A 55 44.65 7.92 -6.55
C VAL A 55 45.38 8.44 -5.31
N ARG A 56 46.53 7.84 -4.97
CA ARG A 56 47.37 8.25 -3.83
C ARG A 56 47.89 9.69 -3.90
N ARG A 57 47.94 10.28 -5.10
CA ARG A 57 48.40 11.68 -5.30
C ARG A 57 47.31 12.73 -5.07
N SER A 58 46.05 12.32 -4.94
CA SER A 58 44.93 13.24 -4.71
C SER A 58 44.37 13.03 -3.30
N PRO A 59 44.46 14.02 -2.40
CA PRO A 59 44.04 13.85 -1.01
C PRO A 59 42.55 13.48 -0.88
N LEU A 60 41.70 14.04 -1.75
CA LEU A 60 40.27 13.76 -1.76
C LEU A 60 39.94 12.32 -2.23
N ARG A 61 40.67 11.82 -3.23
CA ARG A 61 40.49 10.43 -3.72
C ARG A 61 41.10 9.42 -2.77
N LEU A 62 42.23 9.75 -2.14
CA LEU A 62 42.84 8.94 -1.10
C LEU A 62 41.89 8.82 0.10
N ALA A 63 41.27 9.92 0.53
CA ALA A 63 40.26 9.90 1.61
C ALA A 63 39.07 8.99 1.26
N ALA A 64 38.54 9.07 0.03
CA ALA A 64 37.46 8.19 -0.42
C ALA A 64 37.89 6.70 -0.49
N ALA A 65 39.10 6.42 -0.98
CA ALA A 65 39.64 5.07 -1.08
C ALA A 65 39.93 4.42 0.29
N ILE A 66 40.20 5.24 1.32
CA ILE A 66 40.32 4.80 2.73
C ILE A 66 38.93 4.65 3.38
N ALA A 67 38.00 5.56 3.10
CA ALA A 67 36.66 5.54 3.69
C ALA A 67 35.84 4.32 3.22
N MET A 68 35.95 3.91 1.95
CA MET A 68 35.19 2.80 1.40
C MET A 68 35.40 1.46 2.16
N PRO A 69 36.65 1.00 2.42
CA PRO A 69 36.89 -0.20 3.22
C PRO A 69 36.42 -0.07 4.66
N ILE A 70 36.57 1.10 5.29
CA ILE A 70 36.09 1.35 6.65
C ILE A 70 34.57 1.19 6.71
N VAL A 71 33.84 1.82 5.80
CA VAL A 71 32.38 1.69 5.68
C VAL A 71 31.99 0.23 5.43
N GLY A 72 32.71 -0.48 4.55
CA GLY A 72 32.47 -1.91 4.33
C GLY A 72 32.69 -2.77 5.58
N ILE A 73 33.76 -2.53 6.35
CA ILE A 73 34.02 -3.25 7.61
C ILE A 73 32.93 -2.96 8.64
N VAL A 74 32.49 -1.71 8.76
CA VAL A 74 31.38 -1.31 9.65
C VAL A 74 30.08 -2.02 9.24
N LEU A 75 29.79 -2.09 7.94
CA LEU A 75 28.61 -2.80 7.41
C LEU A 75 28.64 -4.30 7.70
N LEU A 76 29.82 -4.95 7.72
CA LEU A 76 29.97 -6.37 8.08
C LEU A 76 29.86 -6.63 9.58
N ALA A 77 30.37 -5.70 10.40
CA ALA A 77 30.35 -5.84 11.86
C ALA A 77 28.96 -5.61 12.46
N TRP A 78 28.13 -4.80 11.79
CA TRP A 78 26.83 -4.40 12.31
C TRP A 78 25.72 -5.38 11.92
N ARG A 79 25.54 -6.40 12.77
CA ARG A 79 24.42 -7.34 12.68
C ARG A 79 23.13 -6.63 13.07
N GLY A 80 22.27 -6.37 12.09
CA GLY A 80 20.97 -5.71 12.32
C GLY A 80 20.74 -4.41 11.53
N LEU A 81 21.54 -4.11 10.50
CA LEU A 81 21.26 -2.97 9.63
C LEU A 81 19.84 -3.04 9.06
N SER A 82 19.07 -1.97 9.24
CA SER A 82 17.80 -1.79 8.57
C SER A 82 18.03 -1.59 7.05
N VAL A 83 17.06 -1.98 6.22
CA VAL A 83 17.07 -1.68 4.77
C VAL A 83 17.31 -0.19 4.51
N PHE A 84 16.80 0.68 5.39
CA PHE A 84 17.04 2.12 5.33
C PHE A 84 18.51 2.48 5.55
N ALA A 85 19.19 1.88 6.54
CA ALA A 85 20.62 2.13 6.76
C ALA A 85 21.47 1.69 5.56
N VAL A 86 21.10 0.59 4.91
CA VAL A 86 21.75 0.14 3.66
C VAL A 86 21.49 1.12 2.51
N ALA A 87 20.25 1.61 2.37
CA ALA A 87 19.90 2.61 1.37
C ALA A 87 20.66 3.94 1.57
N VAL A 88 20.80 4.41 2.82
CA VAL A 88 21.60 5.59 3.16
C VAL A 88 23.09 5.36 2.84
N ALA A 89 23.65 4.21 3.21
CA ALA A 89 25.03 3.89 2.90
C ALA A 89 25.29 3.82 1.38
N ALA A 90 24.36 3.24 0.61
CA ALA A 90 24.41 3.21 -0.83
C ALA A 90 24.33 4.62 -1.44
N ALA A 91 23.44 5.47 -0.93
CA ALA A 91 23.32 6.86 -1.36
C ALA A 91 24.62 7.65 -1.10
N VAL A 92 25.23 7.51 0.08
CA VAL A 92 26.52 8.13 0.40
C VAL A 92 27.62 7.64 -0.55
N ALA A 93 27.68 6.35 -0.84
CA ALA A 93 28.64 5.78 -1.78
C ALA A 93 28.45 6.32 -3.21
N LEU A 94 27.20 6.46 -3.67
CA LEU A 94 26.86 7.03 -4.97
C LEU A 94 27.25 8.51 -5.07
N VAL A 95 27.03 9.30 -4.01
CA VAL A 95 27.44 10.71 -3.95
C VAL A 95 28.97 10.83 -4.00
N ALA A 96 29.70 10.04 -3.20
CA ALA A 96 31.16 10.03 -3.23
C ALA A 96 31.70 9.65 -4.63
N TRP A 97 31.07 8.67 -5.27
CA TRP A 97 31.40 8.26 -6.63
C TRP A 97 31.13 9.37 -7.65
N ALA A 98 30.02 10.10 -7.53
CA ALA A 98 29.68 11.23 -8.38
C ALA A 98 30.73 12.36 -8.29
N ILE A 99 31.18 12.71 -7.07
CA ILE A 99 32.23 13.71 -6.85
C ILE A 99 33.53 13.28 -7.54
N GLY A 100 33.91 12.00 -7.40
CA GLY A 100 35.09 11.45 -8.07
C GLY A 100 35.00 11.49 -9.60
N ARG A 101 33.80 11.25 -10.16
CA ARG A 101 33.50 11.37 -11.59
C ARG A 101 33.62 12.81 -12.08
N TRP A 102 32.99 13.77 -11.40
CA TRP A 102 33.11 15.19 -11.75
C TRP A 102 34.54 15.71 -11.64
N GLY A 103 35.32 15.25 -10.65
CA GLY A 103 36.76 15.54 -10.57
C GLY A 103 37.57 15.02 -11.77
N ARG A 104 37.16 13.94 -12.43
CA ARG A 104 37.74 13.49 -13.72
C ARG A 104 37.24 14.33 -14.90
N ALA A 105 35.95 14.66 -14.93
CA ALA A 105 35.34 15.46 -15.98
C ALA A 105 36.00 16.86 -16.08
N LEU A 106 36.38 17.46 -14.95
CA LEU A 106 37.10 18.74 -14.89
C LEU A 106 38.45 18.72 -15.62
N LYS A 107 39.10 17.56 -15.74
CA LYS A 107 40.37 17.41 -16.48
C LYS A 107 40.19 17.40 -18.00
N ARG A 108 38.94 17.41 -18.51
CA ARG A 108 38.55 17.46 -19.93
C ARG A 108 39.26 16.47 -20.87
N GLY A 109 39.64 15.29 -20.36
CA GLY A 109 40.19 14.20 -21.17
C GLY A 109 39.16 13.55 -22.11
N PRO A 110 39.58 12.61 -22.99
CA PRO A 110 38.67 11.89 -23.88
C PRO A 110 37.53 11.20 -23.10
N GLY A 111 36.28 11.53 -23.44
CA GLY A 111 35.09 10.99 -22.77
C GLY A 111 34.69 11.70 -21.46
N TRP A 112 35.18 12.91 -21.21
CA TRP A 112 34.84 13.70 -20.00
C TRP A 112 33.33 13.94 -19.81
N TRP A 113 32.57 14.09 -20.90
CA TRP A 113 31.11 14.27 -20.83
C TRP A 113 30.43 12.99 -20.29
N ALA A 114 31.02 11.80 -20.47
CA ALA A 114 30.54 10.56 -19.87
C ALA A 114 30.68 10.60 -18.35
N ASP A 115 31.81 11.10 -17.85
CA ASP A 115 32.03 11.26 -16.42
C ASP A 115 31.07 12.30 -15.82
N ALA A 116 30.80 13.39 -16.53
CA ALA A 116 29.82 14.38 -16.10
C ALA A 116 28.41 13.78 -15.96
N LEU A 117 27.93 13.10 -17.00
CA LEU A 117 26.60 12.47 -17.03
C LEU A 117 26.47 11.36 -16.00
N LEU A 118 27.48 10.50 -15.84
CA LEU A 118 27.47 9.46 -14.82
C LEU A 118 27.41 10.04 -13.41
N GLY A 119 28.09 11.17 -13.15
CA GLY A 119 27.97 11.86 -11.86
C GLY A 119 26.54 12.34 -11.59
N VAL A 120 25.88 12.93 -12.59
CA VAL A 120 24.46 13.34 -12.49
C VAL A 120 23.56 12.12 -12.21
N ALA A 121 23.71 11.05 -12.98
CA ALA A 121 22.93 9.83 -12.82
C ALA A 121 23.12 9.19 -11.43
N ALA A 122 24.33 9.26 -10.85
CA ALA A 122 24.59 8.75 -9.50
C ALA A 122 23.94 9.58 -8.41
N ILE A 123 23.88 10.91 -8.53
CA ILE A 123 23.13 11.75 -7.58
C ILE A 123 21.63 11.44 -7.69
N ALA A 124 21.08 11.35 -8.91
CA ALA A 124 19.69 10.96 -9.12
C ALA A 124 19.39 9.58 -8.51
N ALA A 125 20.25 8.59 -8.73
CA ALA A 125 20.13 7.27 -8.12
C ALA A 125 20.21 7.29 -6.57
N ALA A 126 21.04 8.18 -5.99
CA ALA A 126 21.12 8.35 -4.54
C ALA A 126 19.82 8.92 -3.95
N VAL A 127 19.20 9.88 -4.64
CA VAL A 127 17.89 10.43 -4.25
C VAL A 127 16.80 9.37 -4.32
N LEU A 128 16.77 8.58 -5.41
CA LEU A 128 15.85 7.45 -5.54
C LEU A 128 16.05 6.45 -4.39
N ALA A 129 17.31 6.13 -4.06
CA ALA A 129 17.67 5.21 -2.98
C ALA A 129 17.06 5.56 -1.64
N ILE A 130 17.08 6.85 -1.29
CA ILE A 130 16.52 7.35 -0.03
C ILE A 130 14.99 7.48 -0.12
N SER A 131 14.46 7.84 -1.29
CA SER A 131 13.02 8.10 -1.46
C SER A 131 12.18 6.83 -1.45
N TRP A 132 12.73 5.72 -1.94
CA TRP A 132 12.06 4.42 -2.01
C TRP A 132 13.00 3.32 -1.49
N PRO A 133 13.31 3.27 -0.19
CA PRO A 133 14.33 2.35 0.34
C PRO A 133 13.97 0.87 0.10
N GLY A 134 12.67 0.54 0.04
CA GLY A 134 12.18 -0.77 -0.37
C GLY A 134 12.58 -1.08 -1.81
N VAL A 135 12.02 -0.41 -2.83
CA VAL A 135 12.35 -0.68 -4.26
C VAL A 135 13.83 -0.44 -4.61
N SER A 136 14.47 0.54 -3.99
CA SER A 136 15.79 0.98 -4.44
C SER A 136 16.91 0.05 -4.07
N ILE A 137 16.80 -0.72 -2.99
CA ILE A 137 17.79 -1.76 -2.74
C ILE A 137 17.75 -2.81 -3.87
N PHE A 138 16.58 -3.17 -4.39
CA PHE A 138 16.48 -4.06 -5.56
C PHE A 138 17.19 -3.48 -6.79
N LEU A 139 16.96 -2.19 -7.07
CA LEU A 139 17.58 -1.50 -8.20
C LEU A 139 19.09 -1.35 -8.02
N VAL A 140 19.55 -0.98 -6.81
CA VAL A 140 20.98 -0.85 -6.49
C VAL A 140 21.68 -2.20 -6.57
N MET A 141 21.08 -3.27 -6.03
CA MET A 141 21.65 -4.62 -6.06
C MET A 141 21.67 -5.18 -7.48
N GLY A 142 20.60 -4.97 -8.27
CA GLY A 142 20.58 -5.34 -9.68
C GLY A 142 21.63 -4.58 -10.49
N ALA A 143 21.73 -3.26 -10.30
CA ALA A 143 22.73 -2.43 -10.97
C ALA A 143 24.16 -2.80 -10.57
N LEU A 144 24.41 -3.06 -9.28
CA LEU A 144 25.70 -3.54 -8.78
C LEU A 144 26.02 -4.92 -9.37
N GLY A 145 25.06 -5.84 -9.40
CA GLY A 145 25.20 -7.14 -10.01
C GLY A 145 25.59 -7.07 -11.48
N ILE A 146 24.88 -6.26 -12.27
CA ILE A 146 25.20 -6.00 -13.68
C ILE A 146 26.59 -5.39 -13.83
N ALA A 147 26.94 -4.42 -12.99
CA ALA A 147 28.25 -3.75 -13.03
C ALA A 147 29.39 -4.73 -12.71
N LEU A 148 29.20 -5.64 -11.75
CA LEU A 148 30.16 -6.67 -11.40
C LEU A 148 30.32 -7.68 -12.55
N ILE A 149 29.22 -8.16 -13.15
CA ILE A 149 29.26 -9.02 -14.34
C ILE A 149 30.04 -8.35 -15.46
N TRP A 150 29.71 -7.09 -15.78
CA TRP A 150 30.36 -6.35 -16.85
C TRP A 150 31.86 -6.20 -16.62
N ARG A 151 32.28 -5.86 -15.40
CA ARG A 151 33.70 -5.74 -15.02
C ARG A 151 34.43 -7.08 -15.06
N GLY A 152 33.80 -8.13 -14.54
CA GLY A 152 34.36 -9.47 -14.56
C GLY A 152 34.53 -10.01 -15.98
N VAL A 153 33.51 -9.89 -16.83
CA VAL A 153 33.57 -10.26 -18.26
C VAL A 153 34.64 -9.44 -18.99
N GLY A 154 34.70 -8.13 -18.75
CA GLY A 154 35.72 -7.25 -19.34
C GLY A 154 37.15 -7.67 -18.93
N ALA A 155 37.35 -8.02 -17.66
CA ALA A 155 38.63 -8.51 -17.16
C ALA A 155 39.00 -9.88 -17.76
N LEU A 156 38.04 -10.79 -17.93
CA LEU A 156 38.23 -12.09 -18.60
C LEU A 156 38.64 -11.91 -20.06
N ILE A 157 37.95 -11.06 -20.81
CA ILE A 157 38.30 -10.74 -22.20
C ILE A 157 39.70 -10.11 -22.28
N GLY A 158 40.06 -9.26 -21.31
CA GLY A 158 41.37 -8.61 -21.23
C GLY A 158 42.55 -9.56 -20.97
N LEU A 159 42.32 -10.81 -20.54
CA LEU A 159 43.39 -11.81 -20.39
C LEU A 159 43.88 -12.36 -21.73
N PHE A 160 43.05 -12.25 -22.78
CA PHE A 160 43.30 -12.82 -24.10
C PHE A 160 43.54 -11.76 -25.19
N ARG A 161 43.37 -10.46 -24.88
CA ARG A 161 43.65 -9.34 -25.81
C ARG A 161 44.97 -8.63 -25.46
N SER A 162 45.79 -8.35 -26.48
CA SER A 162 46.98 -7.50 -26.35
C SER A 162 46.60 -6.03 -26.06
N PRO A 163 47.42 -5.27 -25.32
CA PRO A 163 47.13 -3.89 -24.96
C PRO A 163 47.40 -2.97 -26.15
N ASP A 164 46.43 -2.83 -27.05
CA ASP A 164 46.49 -1.80 -28.09
C ASP A 164 45.27 -0.86 -28.04
N ARG A 165 45.62 0.43 -28.16
CA ARG A 165 44.84 1.68 -28.23
C ARG A 165 43.33 1.55 -27.93
N THR A 166 42.87 2.25 -26.88
CA THR A 166 41.44 2.44 -26.57
C THR A 166 40.66 2.83 -27.84
N PRO A 167 39.84 1.92 -28.40
CA PRO A 167 39.11 2.20 -29.63
C PRO A 167 38.11 3.34 -29.39
N ARG A 168 37.89 4.21 -30.37
CA ARG A 168 36.79 5.20 -30.34
C ARG A 168 35.44 4.59 -29.94
N ALA A 169 35.22 3.31 -30.29
CA ALA A 169 34.05 2.52 -29.89
C ALA A 169 33.88 2.38 -28.37
N HIS A 170 34.95 2.29 -27.58
CA HIS A 170 34.86 2.22 -26.10
C HIS A 170 34.39 3.54 -25.48
N VAL A 171 34.83 4.67 -26.04
CA VAL A 171 34.37 6.00 -25.61
C VAL A 171 32.89 6.15 -25.96
N ALA A 172 32.49 5.79 -27.18
CA ALA A 172 31.10 5.85 -27.64
C ALA A 172 30.15 4.94 -26.84
N LEU A 173 30.55 3.70 -26.53
CA LEU A 173 29.71 2.79 -25.73
C LEU A 173 29.53 3.32 -24.29
N ARG A 174 30.58 3.89 -23.72
CA ARG A 174 30.52 4.56 -22.42
C ARG A 174 29.63 5.81 -22.47
N THR A 175 29.54 6.49 -23.61
CA THR A 175 28.57 7.56 -23.87
C THR A 175 27.17 7.10 -23.80
N ILE A 176 26.89 6.07 -24.56
CA ILE A 176 25.55 5.53 -24.67
C ILE A 176 25.12 5.07 -23.27
N GLY A 177 25.97 4.35 -22.54
CA GLY A 177 25.69 3.95 -21.16
C GLY A 177 25.45 5.12 -20.20
N ALA A 178 26.25 6.20 -20.29
CA ALA A 178 26.07 7.39 -19.45
C ALA A 178 24.79 8.18 -19.77
N VAL A 179 24.47 8.31 -21.06
CA VAL A 179 23.24 8.94 -21.54
C VAL A 179 22.03 8.13 -21.09
N VAL A 180 22.04 6.80 -21.29
CA VAL A 180 20.98 5.90 -20.84
C VAL A 180 20.78 6.00 -19.33
N ALA A 181 21.87 6.02 -18.54
CA ALA A 181 21.77 6.17 -17.09
C ALA A 181 21.06 7.48 -16.68
N VAL A 182 21.37 8.60 -17.34
CA VAL A 182 20.68 9.88 -17.09
C VAL A 182 19.23 9.85 -17.55
N VAL A 183 18.97 9.34 -18.76
CA VAL A 183 17.62 9.23 -19.35
C VAL A 183 16.71 8.33 -18.52
N VAL A 184 17.24 7.37 -17.78
CA VAL A 184 16.46 6.55 -16.85
C VAL A 184 16.33 7.22 -15.48
N THR A 185 17.44 7.61 -14.86
CA THR A 185 17.45 8.04 -13.44
C THR A 185 16.84 9.41 -13.21
N VAL A 186 17.02 10.38 -14.11
CA VAL A 186 16.50 11.73 -13.93
C VAL A 186 14.98 11.76 -14.06
N PRO A 187 14.34 11.19 -15.11
CA PRO A 187 12.89 11.13 -15.18
C PRO A 187 12.26 10.36 -14.01
N LEU A 188 12.86 9.25 -13.56
CA LEU A 188 12.39 8.53 -12.38
C LEU A 188 12.46 9.38 -11.11
N THR A 189 13.49 10.22 -10.98
CA THR A 189 13.63 11.14 -9.85
C THR A 189 12.56 12.22 -9.89
N VAL A 190 12.32 12.82 -11.07
CA VAL A 190 11.24 13.80 -11.27
C VAL A 190 9.88 13.16 -10.98
N ALA A 191 9.62 11.97 -11.52
CA ALA A 191 8.41 11.21 -11.26
C ALA A 191 8.24 10.90 -9.77
N THR A 192 9.32 10.58 -9.05
CA THR A 192 9.29 10.34 -7.60
C THR A 192 8.80 11.57 -6.84
N PHE A 193 9.35 12.75 -7.14
CA PHE A 193 8.90 14.00 -6.51
C PHE A 193 7.46 14.35 -6.88
N TYR A 194 7.07 14.12 -8.13
CA TYR A 194 5.69 14.31 -8.57
C TYR A 194 4.72 13.40 -7.80
N VAL A 195 4.97 12.08 -7.81
CA VAL A 195 4.13 11.08 -7.12
C VAL A 195 4.01 11.35 -5.63
N ARG A 196 5.13 11.68 -4.96
CA ARG A 196 5.13 12.01 -3.52
C ARG A 196 4.47 13.36 -3.22
N GLY A 197 4.62 14.34 -4.10
CA GLY A 197 4.04 15.68 -3.94
C GLY A 197 2.53 15.75 -4.24
N THR A 198 1.98 14.75 -4.94
CA THR A 198 0.55 14.68 -5.27
C THR A 198 -0.31 13.95 -4.23
N ALA A 199 0.28 13.42 -3.15
CA ALA A 199 -0.49 12.79 -2.09
C ALA A 199 -1.41 13.83 -1.42
N PRO A 200 -2.73 13.58 -1.32
CA PRO A 200 -3.65 14.53 -0.69
C PRO A 200 -3.30 14.74 0.78
N GLU A 201 -3.03 15.95 1.24
CA GLU A 201 -2.81 16.21 2.67
C GLU A 201 -4.11 16.68 3.34
N PRO A 202 -4.43 16.22 4.56
CA PRO A 202 -5.62 16.68 5.28
C PRO A 202 -5.59 18.19 5.50
N GLY A 203 -6.42 18.92 4.74
CA GLY A 203 -6.56 20.37 4.85
C GLY A 203 -7.33 20.82 6.10
N ALA A 204 -7.51 22.14 6.24
CA ALA A 204 -8.21 22.75 7.38
C ALA A 204 -9.68 22.29 7.56
N PHE A 205 -10.31 21.73 6.53
CA PHE A 205 -11.62 21.11 6.64
C PHE A 205 -11.60 19.92 7.61
N TYR A 206 -10.57 19.08 7.52
CA TYR A 206 -10.51 17.80 8.23
C TYR A 206 -9.99 17.89 9.67
N SER A 207 -9.57 19.07 10.11
CA SER A 207 -9.15 19.32 11.48
C SER A 207 -10.23 20.05 12.26
N ALA A 208 -10.49 19.63 13.50
CA ALA A 208 -11.33 20.35 14.44
C ALA A 208 -10.86 20.08 15.87
N THR A 209 -11.12 21.02 16.77
CA THR A 209 -10.98 20.74 18.20
C THR A 209 -12.16 19.89 18.63
N LEU A 210 -11.90 18.69 19.15
CA LEU A 210 -12.92 17.81 19.69
C LEU A 210 -13.54 18.45 20.93
N PRO A 211 -14.84 18.80 20.91
CA PRO A 211 -15.50 19.27 22.13
C PRO A 211 -15.55 18.13 23.14
N SER A 212 -15.18 18.39 24.39
CA SER A 212 -15.12 17.37 25.45
C SER A 212 -16.47 16.72 25.78
N ASN A 213 -17.57 17.35 25.36
CA ASN A 213 -18.96 16.92 25.54
C ASN A 213 -19.67 16.56 24.21
N ALA A 214 -18.95 16.51 23.08
CA ALA A 214 -19.57 16.16 21.81
C ALA A 214 -20.07 14.72 21.84
N LYS A 215 -21.37 14.55 21.59
CA LYS A 215 -21.97 13.23 21.44
C LYS A 215 -21.46 12.60 20.14
N PRO A 216 -21.28 11.28 20.05
CA PRO A 216 -21.01 10.62 18.77
C PRO A 216 -22.11 10.94 17.74
N GLY A 217 -21.71 11.14 16.49
CA GLY A 217 -22.59 11.55 15.40
C GLY A 217 -22.90 13.05 15.33
N THR A 218 -22.16 13.91 16.05
CA THR A 218 -22.34 15.37 15.97
C THR A 218 -21.66 15.90 14.71
N LEU A 219 -22.42 16.55 13.84
CA LEU A 219 -21.88 17.26 12.68
C LEU A 219 -21.12 18.52 13.13
N LEU A 220 -19.82 18.61 12.80
CA LEU A 220 -18.96 19.74 13.15
C LEU A 220 -18.76 20.70 12.00
N LYS A 221 -18.50 20.17 10.81
CA LYS A 221 -18.30 20.95 9.58
C LYS A 221 -18.96 20.24 8.41
N PHE A 222 -19.42 21.02 7.45
CA PHE A 222 -19.83 20.53 6.15
C PHE A 222 -19.51 21.57 5.08
N GLU A 223 -19.13 21.13 3.89
CA GLU A 223 -18.94 22.00 2.73
C GLU A 223 -19.41 21.34 1.44
N PRO A 224 -20.06 22.07 0.52
CA PRO A 224 -20.42 21.51 -0.79
C PRO A 224 -19.19 21.02 -1.54
N THR A 225 -19.35 19.94 -2.30
CA THR A 225 -18.32 19.46 -3.24
C THR A 225 -18.96 19.11 -4.59
N THR A 226 -18.19 19.29 -5.66
CA THR A 226 -18.53 18.87 -7.02
C THR A 226 -17.63 17.74 -7.51
N GLN A 227 -16.66 17.30 -6.70
CA GLN A 227 -15.71 16.26 -7.09
C GLN A 227 -16.39 14.90 -7.16
N GLY A 228 -16.35 14.27 -8.35
CA GLY A 228 -16.96 12.96 -8.61
C GLY A 228 -18.47 12.90 -8.44
N VAL A 229 -19.17 14.04 -8.34
CA VAL A 229 -20.63 14.06 -8.16
C VAL A 229 -21.31 13.78 -9.49
N PRO A 230 -22.18 12.76 -9.60
CA PRO A 230 -22.92 12.46 -10.82
C PRO A 230 -24.01 13.49 -11.11
N ASP A 231 -24.47 13.53 -12.35
CA ASP A 231 -25.59 14.37 -12.77
C ASP A 231 -26.86 14.07 -11.95
N GLY A 232 -27.64 15.11 -11.67
CA GLY A 232 -28.87 14.99 -10.88
C GLY A 232 -28.65 14.80 -9.38
N ALA A 233 -27.43 15.02 -8.89
CA ALA A 233 -27.09 14.99 -7.47
C ALA A 233 -26.31 16.22 -7.02
N ARG A 234 -26.33 16.47 -5.71
CA ARG A 234 -25.46 17.41 -5.00
C ARG A 234 -24.80 16.71 -3.84
N ALA A 235 -23.56 17.07 -3.53
CA ALA A 235 -22.83 16.43 -2.45
C ALA A 235 -22.16 17.42 -1.50
N TRP A 236 -21.83 16.92 -0.32
CA TRP A 236 -21.09 17.63 0.71
C TRP A 236 -20.02 16.71 1.26
N LYS A 237 -18.89 17.29 1.66
CA LYS A 237 -18.01 16.67 2.65
C LYS A 237 -18.54 16.99 4.03
N ILE A 238 -18.41 16.05 4.96
CA ILE A 238 -18.78 16.21 6.36
C ILE A 238 -17.60 15.87 7.27
N LEU A 239 -17.47 16.57 8.38
CA LEU A 239 -16.61 16.22 9.51
C LEU A 239 -17.49 16.07 10.74
N TYR A 240 -17.38 14.93 11.42
CA TYR A 240 -18.26 14.58 12.53
C TYR A 240 -17.49 13.88 13.66
N THR A 241 -18.10 13.88 14.85
CA THR A 241 -17.58 13.17 16.01
C THR A 241 -18.00 11.71 16.00
N THR A 242 -17.13 10.85 16.48
CA THR A 242 -17.40 9.43 16.75
C THR A 242 -16.52 8.98 17.92
N THR A 243 -16.27 7.70 18.08
CA THR A 243 -15.43 7.17 19.17
C THR A 243 -14.43 6.12 18.68
N ARG A 244 -13.23 6.14 19.25
CA ARG A 244 -12.23 5.07 19.16
C ARG A 244 -12.21 4.30 20.49
N GLY A 245 -12.88 3.15 20.54
CA GLY A 245 -13.26 2.54 21.82
C GLY A 245 -14.12 3.52 22.61
N ASP A 246 -13.74 3.85 23.84
CA ASP A 246 -14.50 4.79 24.70
C ASP A 246 -14.04 6.24 24.58
N ARG A 247 -13.06 6.54 23.71
CA ARG A 247 -12.50 7.89 23.57
C ARG A 247 -13.14 8.64 22.40
N PRO A 248 -13.47 9.94 22.52
CA PRO A 248 -13.90 10.75 21.39
C PRO A 248 -12.87 10.76 20.26
N ALA A 249 -13.35 10.70 19.03
CA ALA A 249 -12.57 10.75 17.81
C ALA A 249 -13.29 11.58 16.74
N LEU A 250 -12.56 11.98 15.71
CA LEU A 250 -13.11 12.59 14.51
C LEU A 250 -13.11 11.57 13.38
N ALA A 251 -14.10 11.68 12.52
CA ALA A 251 -14.13 11.05 11.22
C ALA A 251 -14.71 12.02 10.20
N SER A 252 -14.36 11.83 8.93
CA SER A 252 -14.94 12.55 7.81
C SER A 252 -15.73 11.61 6.90
N GLY A 253 -16.36 12.17 5.89
CA GLY A 253 -17.08 11.43 4.87
C GLY A 253 -17.73 12.34 3.84
N THR A 254 -18.51 11.76 2.95
CA THR A 254 -19.32 12.46 1.97
C THR A 254 -20.80 12.10 2.09
N VAL A 255 -21.66 13.07 1.77
CA VAL A 255 -23.10 12.86 1.67
C VAL A 255 -23.52 13.30 0.28
N LEU A 256 -24.23 12.43 -0.44
CA LEU A 256 -24.76 12.68 -1.77
C LEU A 256 -26.29 12.61 -1.73
N VAL A 257 -26.93 13.65 -2.27
CA VAL A 257 -28.39 13.82 -2.26
C VAL A 257 -28.91 14.10 -3.68
N PRO A 258 -29.93 13.37 -4.14
CA PRO A 258 -30.57 13.62 -5.42
C PRO A 258 -31.27 14.99 -5.48
N THR A 259 -31.16 15.68 -6.61
CA THR A 259 -31.71 17.04 -6.81
C THR A 259 -33.16 17.05 -7.26
N ALA A 260 -33.67 15.93 -7.77
CA ALA A 260 -35.08 15.79 -8.12
C ALA A 260 -35.95 16.17 -6.91
N PRO A 261 -37.08 16.90 -7.04
CA PRO A 261 -37.93 17.22 -5.89
C PRO A 261 -38.42 15.96 -5.16
N SER A 262 -38.56 16.03 -3.83
CA SER A 262 -39.22 14.98 -3.04
C SER A 262 -40.16 15.62 -2.03
N THR A 263 -41.37 15.07 -1.93
CA THR A 263 -42.37 15.45 -0.92
C THR A 263 -42.28 14.62 0.35
N THR A 264 -41.49 13.54 0.32
CA THR A 264 -41.25 12.66 1.48
C THR A 264 -39.77 12.63 1.85
N PRO A 265 -39.43 12.33 3.12
CA PRO A 265 -38.06 12.05 3.51
C PRO A 265 -37.47 10.88 2.71
N ARG A 266 -36.20 10.98 2.32
CA ARG A 266 -35.53 10.03 1.43
C ARG A 266 -34.92 8.86 2.20
N PRO A 267 -35.09 7.61 1.74
CA PRO A 267 -34.36 6.47 2.29
C PRO A 267 -32.84 6.66 2.23
N VAL A 268 -32.13 6.05 3.18
CA VAL A 268 -30.70 6.26 3.39
C VAL A 268 -29.92 5.00 3.09
N ILE A 269 -28.89 5.12 2.25
CA ILE A 269 -27.83 4.15 2.10
C ILE A 269 -26.63 4.62 2.91
N ALA A 270 -26.21 3.83 3.90
CA ALA A 270 -24.92 4.03 4.57
C ALA A 270 -23.87 3.17 3.84
N TRP A 271 -22.93 3.82 3.15
CA TRP A 271 -21.86 3.16 2.41
C TRP A 271 -20.60 3.05 3.25
N ALA A 272 -20.20 1.81 3.52
CA ALA A 272 -18.93 1.41 4.08
C ALA A 272 -18.00 1.01 2.93
N HIS A 273 -17.00 1.83 2.62
CA HIS A 273 -16.12 1.61 1.47
C HIS A 273 -15.14 0.44 1.70
N GLY A 274 -14.74 -0.20 0.60
CA GLY A 274 -13.64 -1.17 0.58
C GLY A 274 -12.26 -0.50 0.75
N THR A 275 -11.19 -1.28 0.72
CA THR A 275 -9.85 -0.77 1.05
C THR A 275 -9.44 0.39 0.16
N SER A 276 -9.15 1.55 0.76
CA SER A 276 -8.52 2.70 0.12
C SER A 276 -7.06 2.89 0.55
N GLY A 277 -6.70 2.33 1.70
CA GLY A 277 -5.47 2.55 2.46
C GLY A 277 -5.83 2.73 3.94
N ILE A 278 -4.85 3.04 4.80
CA ILE A 278 -5.09 3.25 6.24
C ILE A 278 -4.48 4.54 6.80
N ALA A 279 -3.71 5.26 5.98
CA ALA A 279 -3.09 6.51 6.36
C ALA A 279 -4.10 7.67 6.28
N GLU A 280 -3.80 8.77 6.98
CA GLU A 280 -4.69 9.93 7.06
C GLU A 280 -5.03 10.50 5.67
N ASN A 281 -4.12 10.41 4.70
CA ASN A 281 -4.35 10.86 3.32
C ASN A 281 -5.17 9.89 2.45
N CYS A 282 -5.59 8.73 2.98
CA CYS A 282 -6.31 7.70 2.23
C CYS A 282 -7.84 7.79 2.37
N ALA A 283 -8.37 8.86 2.97
CA ALA A 283 -9.81 9.12 3.03
C ALA A 283 -10.42 9.23 1.63
N PRO A 284 -11.45 8.44 1.28
CA PRO A 284 -12.18 8.59 0.03
C PRO A 284 -12.65 10.02 -0.24
N SER A 285 -13.15 10.74 0.77
CA SER A 285 -13.64 12.13 0.64
C SER A 285 -12.57 13.16 0.21
N MET A 286 -11.28 12.81 0.33
CA MET A 286 -10.14 13.62 -0.12
C MET A 286 -9.72 13.33 -1.57
N MET A 287 -10.20 12.24 -2.14
CA MET A 287 -9.79 11.79 -3.47
C MET A 287 -10.49 12.57 -4.58
N ALA A 288 -9.89 12.58 -5.77
CA ALA A 288 -10.48 13.22 -6.95
C ALA A 288 -11.82 12.58 -7.38
N ALA A 289 -12.02 11.30 -7.07
CA ALA A 289 -13.24 10.54 -7.36
C ALA A 289 -13.76 9.87 -6.06
N PRO A 290 -14.34 10.64 -5.13
CA PRO A 290 -14.72 10.15 -3.81
C PRO A 290 -15.87 9.13 -3.85
N PHE A 291 -16.60 9.07 -4.97
CA PHE A 291 -17.70 8.14 -5.19
C PHE A 291 -17.35 6.97 -6.12
N ALA A 292 -16.08 6.82 -6.48
CA ALA A 292 -15.63 5.66 -7.25
C ALA A 292 -15.93 4.37 -6.48
N HIS A 293 -16.28 3.31 -7.22
CA HIS A 293 -16.55 1.96 -6.69
C HIS A 293 -17.80 1.84 -5.77
N ILE A 294 -18.65 2.88 -5.69
CA ILE A 294 -19.99 2.69 -5.14
C ILE A 294 -20.85 2.02 -6.23
N PRO A 295 -21.37 0.80 -5.98
CA PRO A 295 -22.11 0.07 -7.00
C PRO A 295 -23.42 0.78 -7.35
N GLY A 296 -23.66 1.01 -8.65
CA GLY A 296 -24.94 1.52 -9.13
C GLY A 296 -25.26 2.95 -8.68
N LEU A 297 -24.23 3.81 -8.59
CA LEU A 297 -24.37 5.19 -8.09
C LEU A 297 -25.43 5.99 -8.87
N ALA A 298 -25.51 5.83 -10.19
CA ALA A 298 -26.52 6.50 -11.01
C ALA A 298 -27.94 6.07 -10.62
N GLN A 299 -28.14 4.79 -10.32
CA GLN A 299 -29.41 4.21 -9.89
C GLN A 299 -29.76 4.63 -8.46
N VAL A 300 -28.78 4.80 -7.57
CA VAL A 300 -28.99 5.42 -6.24
C VAL A 300 -29.60 6.81 -6.40
N VAL A 301 -29.08 7.61 -7.34
CA VAL A 301 -29.61 8.96 -7.65
C VAL A 301 -31.02 8.87 -8.25
N GLN A 302 -31.22 8.01 -9.25
CA GLN A 302 -32.51 7.83 -9.93
C GLN A 302 -33.61 7.34 -8.98
N ASN A 303 -33.27 6.45 -8.04
CA ASN A 303 -34.20 5.95 -7.01
C ASN A 303 -34.46 6.98 -5.89
N GLY A 304 -33.78 8.13 -5.91
CA GLY A 304 -34.03 9.19 -4.95
C GLY A 304 -33.47 8.92 -3.55
N TRP A 305 -32.49 8.03 -3.42
CA TRP A 305 -31.89 7.65 -2.13
C TRP A 305 -30.77 8.62 -1.73
N VAL A 306 -30.67 8.92 -0.44
CA VAL A 306 -29.51 9.64 0.12
C VAL A 306 -28.40 8.65 0.38
N LEU A 307 -27.20 8.94 -0.10
CA LEU A 307 -26.01 8.14 0.16
C LEU A 307 -25.13 8.86 1.18
N VAL A 308 -24.76 8.17 2.26
CA VAL A 308 -23.83 8.64 3.29
C VAL A 308 -22.62 7.71 3.27
N ALA A 309 -21.47 8.21 2.83
CA ALA A 309 -20.23 7.45 2.76
C ALA A 309 -19.25 7.95 3.83
N THR A 310 -18.88 7.08 4.76
CA THR A 310 -17.88 7.40 5.78
C THR A 310 -16.46 7.23 5.23
N ASP A 311 -15.48 7.97 5.76
CA ASP A 311 -14.05 7.65 5.56
C ASP A 311 -13.49 6.75 6.66
N TYR A 312 -14.27 6.43 7.71
CA TYR A 312 -13.79 5.91 8.99
C TYR A 312 -12.87 6.87 9.77
N ILE A 313 -12.71 6.63 11.09
CA ILE A 313 -11.70 7.33 11.90
C ILE A 313 -10.30 7.07 11.36
N GLY A 314 -9.39 8.03 11.54
CA GLY A 314 -7.97 7.86 11.17
C GLY A 314 -7.68 8.00 9.67
N MET A 315 -8.71 8.15 8.85
CA MET A 315 -8.60 8.61 7.47
C MET A 315 -9.24 9.99 7.38
N GLY A 316 -8.54 10.93 6.74
CA GLY A 316 -8.80 12.36 6.75
C GLY A 316 -8.52 13.01 8.11
N THR A 317 -8.55 12.26 9.20
CA THR A 317 -8.55 12.75 10.58
C THR A 317 -7.46 12.07 11.41
N PRO A 318 -7.00 12.67 12.53
CA PRO A 318 -5.86 12.14 13.28
C PRO A 318 -6.00 10.72 13.85
N GLY A 319 -4.90 9.98 13.79
CA GLY A 319 -4.68 8.70 14.50
C GLY A 319 -4.99 7.45 13.67
N PRO A 320 -4.89 6.23 14.24
CA PRO A 320 -4.99 4.99 13.47
C PRO A 320 -6.39 4.75 12.88
N SER A 321 -6.38 4.24 11.65
CA SER A 321 -7.55 3.68 10.95
C SER A 321 -7.85 2.25 11.42
N PRO A 322 -9.13 1.89 11.62
CA PRO A 322 -9.54 0.61 12.18
C PRO A 322 -9.67 -0.46 11.07
N TYR A 323 -8.62 -0.68 10.27
CA TYR A 323 -8.68 -1.60 9.14
C TYR A 323 -9.05 -3.03 9.56
N VAL A 324 -10.23 -3.49 9.14
CA VAL A 324 -10.88 -4.74 9.58
C VAL A 324 -10.90 -4.89 11.10
N ILE A 325 -11.18 -3.78 11.79
CA ILE A 325 -11.47 -3.71 13.23
C ILE A 325 -12.90 -3.21 13.39
N GLY A 326 -13.80 -4.15 13.70
CA GLY A 326 -15.24 -3.98 13.54
C GLY A 326 -15.83 -2.82 14.33
N ASP A 327 -15.41 -2.63 15.58
CA ASP A 327 -15.92 -1.54 16.45
C ASP A 327 -15.68 -0.15 15.84
N GLY A 328 -14.47 0.12 15.35
CA GLY A 328 -14.13 1.43 14.78
C GLY A 328 -14.83 1.71 13.45
N GLU A 329 -14.91 0.71 12.57
CA GLU A 329 -15.58 0.83 11.26
C GLU A 329 -17.10 1.01 11.43
N ALA A 330 -17.72 0.23 12.32
CA ALA A 330 -19.16 0.28 12.58
C ALA A 330 -19.59 1.60 13.21
N ARG A 331 -18.89 2.07 14.26
CA ARG A 331 -19.23 3.34 14.91
C ARG A 331 -19.08 4.53 13.96
N SER A 332 -18.01 4.55 13.16
CA SER A 332 -17.82 5.58 12.14
C SER A 332 -18.96 5.57 11.12
N THR A 333 -19.39 4.40 10.66
CA THR A 333 -20.51 4.25 9.72
C THR A 333 -21.82 4.78 10.33
N LEU A 334 -22.18 4.34 11.55
CA LEU A 334 -23.41 4.75 12.22
C LEU A 334 -23.44 6.25 12.54
N ASP A 335 -22.34 6.79 13.04
CA ASP A 335 -22.23 8.20 13.39
C ASP A 335 -22.19 9.12 12.17
N SER A 336 -21.71 8.62 11.01
CA SER A 336 -21.81 9.37 9.75
C SER A 336 -23.26 9.63 9.36
N VAL A 337 -24.17 8.66 9.58
CA VAL A 337 -25.61 8.81 9.31
C VAL A 337 -26.26 9.78 10.28
N ARG A 338 -25.91 9.70 11.58
CA ARG A 338 -26.36 10.68 12.59
C ARG A 338 -25.94 12.11 12.20
N ALA A 339 -24.71 12.29 11.77
CA ALA A 339 -24.19 13.59 11.34
C ALA A 339 -24.87 14.08 10.06
N ALA A 340 -25.09 13.21 9.09
CA ALA A 340 -25.76 13.54 7.83
C ALA A 340 -27.20 14.04 8.05
N ARG A 341 -27.91 13.50 9.06
CA ARG A 341 -29.27 13.96 9.43
C ARG A 341 -29.30 15.41 9.93
N ALA A 342 -28.17 15.94 10.40
CA ALA A 342 -28.07 17.33 10.84
C ALA A 342 -27.77 18.32 9.69
N LEU A 343 -27.57 17.84 8.46
CA LEU A 343 -27.32 18.72 7.32
C LEU A 343 -28.57 19.55 6.96
N PRO A 344 -28.42 20.86 6.74
CA PRO A 344 -29.55 21.73 6.42
C PRO A 344 -30.11 21.45 5.03
N GLY A 345 -31.44 21.48 4.90
CA GLY A 345 -32.14 21.35 3.62
C GLY A 345 -32.22 19.92 3.08
N ILE A 346 -31.90 18.91 3.89
CA ILE A 346 -32.04 17.49 3.54
C ILE A 346 -33.05 16.84 4.48
N ALA A 347 -34.05 16.15 3.93
CA ALA A 347 -34.97 15.32 4.69
C ALA A 347 -34.63 13.85 4.47
N MET A 348 -34.09 13.20 5.51
CA MET A 348 -33.75 11.76 5.50
C MET A 348 -34.85 10.97 6.22
N ALA A 349 -35.24 9.84 5.64
CA ALA A 349 -36.14 8.88 6.26
C ALA A 349 -35.44 8.20 7.46
N PRO A 350 -36.21 7.63 8.41
CA PRO A 350 -35.63 6.92 9.54
C PRO A 350 -34.96 5.60 9.14
N GLN A 351 -35.32 5.03 7.99
CA GLN A 351 -34.82 3.74 7.50
C GLN A 351 -33.46 3.90 6.82
N THR A 352 -32.48 3.11 7.28
CA THR A 352 -31.13 3.04 6.73
C THR A 352 -30.84 1.61 6.27
N VAL A 353 -30.35 1.44 5.04
CA VAL A 353 -29.74 0.19 4.58
C VAL A 353 -28.24 0.39 4.51
N VAL A 354 -27.47 -0.55 5.07
CA VAL A 354 -26.00 -0.47 5.08
C VAL A 354 -25.47 -1.28 3.91
N TRP A 355 -24.60 -0.68 3.11
CA TRP A 355 -23.91 -1.33 2.01
C TRP A 355 -22.41 -1.35 2.28
N GLY A 356 -21.71 -2.40 1.84
CA GLY A 356 -20.26 -2.37 1.80
C GLY A 356 -19.64 -3.45 0.94
N HIS A 357 -18.40 -3.23 0.51
CA HIS A 357 -17.62 -4.14 -0.33
C HIS A 357 -16.25 -4.46 0.28
N SER A 358 -15.78 -5.71 0.20
CA SER A 358 -14.45 -6.11 0.70
C SER A 358 -14.27 -5.81 2.20
N GLN A 359 -13.30 -4.98 2.59
CA GLN A 359 -13.21 -4.37 3.93
C GLN A 359 -14.53 -3.72 4.35
N GLY A 360 -15.14 -2.94 3.46
CA GLY A 360 -16.43 -2.31 3.69
C GLY A 360 -17.56 -3.31 3.91
N GLY A 361 -17.46 -4.50 3.31
CA GLY A 361 -18.40 -5.59 3.58
C GLY A 361 -18.26 -6.12 5.01
N HIS A 362 -17.02 -6.24 5.52
CA HIS A 362 -16.77 -6.51 6.94
C HIS A 362 -17.34 -5.41 7.84
N ALA A 363 -17.07 -4.14 7.51
CA ALA A 363 -17.61 -2.98 8.21
C ALA A 363 -19.14 -2.96 8.21
N ALA A 364 -19.80 -3.33 7.10
CA ALA A 364 -21.26 -3.40 7.00
C ALA A 364 -21.85 -4.47 7.94
N LEU A 365 -21.25 -5.66 7.98
CA LEU A 365 -21.66 -6.73 8.90
C LEU A 365 -21.47 -6.33 10.38
N TRP A 366 -20.36 -5.64 10.71
CA TRP A 366 -20.18 -5.10 12.05
C TRP A 366 -21.13 -3.95 12.39
N THR A 367 -21.46 -3.12 11.40
CA THR A 367 -22.41 -2.01 11.55
C THR A 367 -23.76 -2.53 12.01
N GLU A 368 -24.28 -3.61 11.41
CA GLU A 368 -25.56 -4.18 11.84
C GLU A 368 -25.50 -4.89 13.19
N LEU A 369 -24.39 -5.54 13.52
CA LEU A 369 -24.19 -6.18 14.82
C LEU A 369 -24.17 -5.13 15.95
N LEU A 370 -23.58 -3.96 15.69
CA LEU A 370 -23.42 -2.90 16.68
C LEU A 370 -24.62 -1.93 16.74
N ALA A 371 -25.37 -1.78 15.64
CA ALA A 371 -26.47 -0.82 15.55
C ALA A 371 -27.49 -0.90 16.71
N PRO A 372 -27.99 -2.08 17.13
CA PRO A 372 -29.02 -2.16 18.17
C PRO A 372 -28.58 -1.61 19.53
N SER A 373 -27.29 -1.74 19.88
CA SER A 373 -26.75 -1.33 21.18
C SER A 373 -26.12 0.07 21.16
N TYR A 374 -25.49 0.46 20.06
CA TYR A 374 -24.75 1.73 19.95
C TYR A 374 -25.56 2.86 19.32
N ALA A 375 -26.33 2.55 18.26
CA ALA A 375 -27.06 3.55 17.49
C ALA A 375 -28.44 3.07 17.01
N PRO A 376 -29.34 2.68 17.93
CA PRO A 376 -30.69 2.25 17.56
C PRO A 376 -31.48 3.36 16.86
N ASP A 377 -31.13 4.63 17.12
CA ASP A 377 -31.71 5.80 16.46
C ASP A 377 -31.39 5.88 14.96
N VAL A 378 -30.33 5.24 14.47
CA VAL A 378 -29.97 5.24 13.02
C VAL A 378 -31.00 4.45 12.20
N GLY A 379 -31.74 3.53 12.81
CA GLY A 379 -32.81 2.78 12.12
C GLY A 379 -32.28 1.90 10.99
N VAL A 380 -31.22 1.13 11.26
CA VAL A 380 -30.73 0.10 10.33
C VAL A 380 -31.83 -0.94 10.14
N VAL A 381 -32.29 -1.13 8.89
CA VAL A 381 -33.36 -2.08 8.56
C VAL A 381 -32.87 -3.29 7.78
N ALA A 382 -31.71 -3.18 7.12
CA ALA A 382 -31.11 -4.27 6.35
C ALA A 382 -29.64 -3.98 6.01
N THR A 383 -28.89 -5.02 5.63
CA THR A 383 -27.46 -4.95 5.31
C THR A 383 -27.14 -5.68 4.01
N ALA A 384 -26.39 -5.07 3.12
CA ALA A 384 -25.86 -5.71 1.91
C ALA A 384 -24.33 -5.68 1.92
N ALA A 385 -23.71 -6.86 1.86
CA ALA A 385 -22.26 -7.02 1.90
C ALA A 385 -21.77 -7.76 0.64
N LEU A 386 -20.94 -7.10 -0.16
CA LEU A 386 -20.39 -7.64 -1.42
C LEU A 386 -18.95 -8.09 -1.20
N ALA A 387 -18.67 -9.38 -1.43
CA ALA A 387 -17.39 -10.02 -1.14
C ALA A 387 -16.80 -9.59 0.22
N PRO A 388 -17.54 -9.70 1.35
CA PRO A 388 -17.07 -9.19 2.63
C PRO A 388 -15.86 -9.96 3.15
N ALA A 389 -14.94 -9.27 3.82
CA ALA A 389 -13.90 -9.89 4.65
C ALA A 389 -14.51 -10.53 5.92
N SER A 390 -15.27 -11.62 5.73
CA SER A 390 -16.13 -12.23 6.74
C SER A 390 -15.44 -13.30 7.60
N ASP A 391 -14.24 -13.73 7.22
CA ASP A 391 -13.37 -14.63 7.98
C ASP A 391 -11.95 -14.08 7.94
N LEU A 392 -11.54 -13.40 9.02
CA LEU A 392 -10.26 -12.72 9.07
C LEU A 392 -9.08 -13.69 9.21
N SER A 393 -9.30 -14.88 9.75
CA SER A 393 -8.27 -15.93 9.83
C SER A 393 -7.99 -16.52 8.45
N ALA A 394 -9.03 -16.86 7.70
CA ALA A 394 -8.89 -17.34 6.33
C ALA A 394 -8.29 -16.26 5.41
N LEU A 395 -8.67 -15.00 5.60
CA LEU A 395 -8.08 -13.86 4.90
C LEU A 395 -6.58 -13.72 5.21
N ALA A 396 -6.17 -13.82 6.48
CA ALA A 396 -4.77 -13.73 6.88
C ALA A 396 -3.90 -14.84 6.26
N VAL A 397 -4.41 -16.08 6.21
CA VAL A 397 -3.76 -17.20 5.50
C VAL A 397 -3.74 -16.98 3.99
N GLY A 398 -4.84 -16.48 3.43
CA GLY A 398 -4.96 -16.17 2.00
C GLY A 398 -3.89 -15.20 1.50
N MET A 399 -3.49 -14.22 2.33
CA MET A 399 -2.43 -13.26 2.00
C MET A 399 -1.06 -13.91 1.75
N GLU A 400 -0.76 -15.07 2.35
CA GLU A 400 0.47 -15.81 2.06
C GLU A 400 0.42 -16.53 0.72
N SER A 401 -0.76 -16.73 0.15
CA SER A 401 -0.91 -17.44 -1.14
C SER A 401 -1.13 -16.50 -2.33
N MET A 402 -1.39 -15.22 -2.05
CA MET A 402 -1.81 -14.22 -3.03
C MET A 402 -0.62 -13.38 -3.52
N ALA A 403 -0.52 -13.21 -4.84
CA ALA A 403 0.36 -12.21 -5.42
C ALA A 403 -0.06 -10.81 -4.95
N GLY A 404 0.80 -10.12 -4.22
CA GLY A 404 0.45 -8.83 -3.61
C GLY A 404 -0.13 -8.93 -2.20
N GLY A 405 -0.27 -10.12 -1.61
CA GLY A 405 -0.84 -10.29 -0.26
C GLY A 405 -0.09 -9.54 0.84
N ALA A 406 1.21 -9.29 0.67
CA ALA A 406 2.00 -8.44 1.56
C ALA A 406 1.46 -7.00 1.69
N LEU A 407 0.77 -6.50 0.66
CA LEU A 407 0.11 -5.19 0.70
C LEU A 407 -1.08 -5.20 1.66
N LEU A 408 -1.98 -6.18 1.56
CA LEU A 408 -3.11 -6.27 2.48
C LEU A 408 -2.66 -6.62 3.91
N ALA A 409 -1.66 -7.49 4.05
CA ALA A 409 -1.04 -7.80 5.33
C ALA A 409 -0.45 -6.54 5.99
N SER A 410 0.07 -5.60 5.20
CA SER A 410 0.58 -4.33 5.73
C SER A 410 -0.48 -3.52 6.45
N TYR A 411 -1.70 -3.46 5.90
CA TYR A 411 -2.81 -2.73 6.49
C TYR A 411 -3.31 -3.41 7.76
N VAL A 412 -3.47 -4.74 7.75
CA VAL A 412 -3.87 -5.51 8.95
C VAL A 412 -2.86 -5.33 10.06
N LEU A 413 -1.58 -5.60 9.80
CA LEU A 413 -0.55 -5.55 10.84
C LEU A 413 -0.38 -4.15 11.42
N ALA A 414 -0.41 -3.11 10.59
CA ALA A 414 -0.29 -1.72 11.05
C ALA A 414 -1.51 -1.27 11.86
N ALA A 415 -2.72 -1.60 11.44
CA ALA A 415 -3.93 -1.26 12.18
C ALA A 415 -4.00 -2.00 13.52
N TYR A 416 -3.66 -3.29 13.55
CA TYR A 416 -3.72 -4.11 14.76
C TYR A 416 -2.61 -3.77 15.76
N ASP A 417 -1.39 -3.49 15.31
CA ASP A 417 -0.29 -2.98 16.15
C ASP A 417 -0.67 -1.64 16.81
N ALA A 418 -1.38 -0.77 16.09
CA ALA A 418 -1.83 0.51 16.62
C ALA A 418 -3.05 0.41 17.57
N ALA A 419 -3.92 -0.58 17.35
CA ALA A 419 -5.17 -0.75 18.09
C ALA A 419 -5.01 -1.62 19.35
N TYR A 420 -4.11 -2.61 19.32
CA TYR A 420 -4.00 -3.65 20.34
C TYR A 420 -2.60 -3.68 20.95
N PRO A 421 -2.44 -3.40 22.25
CA PRO A 421 -1.12 -3.30 22.89
C PRO A 421 -0.37 -4.64 22.98
N ASP A 422 -1.08 -5.76 22.82
CA ASP A 422 -0.55 -7.13 22.82
C ASP A 422 -0.17 -7.62 21.40
N VAL A 423 -0.42 -6.83 20.36
CA VAL A 423 0.01 -7.13 18.99
C VAL A 423 1.20 -6.25 18.64
N HIS A 424 2.28 -6.86 18.16
CA HIS A 424 3.48 -6.14 17.73
C HIS A 424 3.83 -6.46 16.28
N PHE A 425 3.83 -5.42 15.45
CA PHE A 425 4.08 -5.49 14.01
C PHE A 425 5.34 -6.30 13.65
N ASN A 426 6.39 -6.15 14.44
CA ASN A 426 7.69 -6.76 14.16
C ASN A 426 7.76 -8.26 14.49
N ASP A 427 6.87 -8.78 15.34
CA ASP A 427 6.90 -10.18 15.80
C ASP A 427 6.43 -11.15 14.71
N TYR A 428 5.55 -10.66 13.82
CA TYR A 428 4.97 -11.44 12.74
C TYR A 428 5.75 -11.33 11.43
N LEU A 429 6.72 -10.42 11.32
CA LEU A 429 7.44 -10.17 10.07
C LEU A 429 8.90 -10.50 10.16
N LYS A 430 9.39 -11.19 9.12
CA LYS A 430 10.82 -11.34 8.90
C LYS A 430 11.48 -9.97 8.77
N VAL A 431 12.71 -9.85 9.30
CA VAL A 431 13.42 -8.56 9.39
C VAL A 431 13.47 -7.81 8.06
N GLN A 432 13.66 -8.52 6.95
CA GLN A 432 13.70 -7.94 5.60
C GLN A 432 12.35 -7.38 5.11
N ALA A 433 11.23 -7.91 5.60
CA ALA A 433 9.89 -7.53 5.16
C ALA A 433 9.34 -6.30 5.93
N ARG A 434 9.87 -6.04 7.13
CA ARG A 434 9.36 -4.98 8.03
C ARG A 434 9.30 -3.59 7.38
N LEU A 435 10.36 -3.18 6.68
CA LEU A 435 10.43 -1.84 6.10
C LEU A 435 9.53 -1.66 4.87
N PRO A 436 9.58 -2.54 3.84
CA PRO A 436 8.65 -2.44 2.73
C PRO A 436 7.18 -2.54 3.18
N ILE A 437 6.86 -3.42 4.13
CA ILE A 437 5.49 -3.54 4.64
C ILE A 437 5.05 -2.26 5.37
N ARG A 438 5.88 -1.64 6.21
CA ARG A 438 5.54 -0.30 6.78
C ARG A 438 5.31 0.75 5.70
N GLY A 439 6.18 0.78 4.69
CA GLY A 439 6.05 1.72 3.57
C GLY A 439 4.79 1.50 2.73
N MET A 440 4.32 0.26 2.60
CA MET A 440 3.03 -0.05 1.96
C MET A 440 1.85 0.45 2.79
N ALA A 441 1.89 0.27 4.11
CA ALA A 441 0.82 0.72 5.01
C ALA A 441 0.62 2.24 5.01
N GLU A 442 1.67 3.01 4.69
CA GLU A 442 1.64 4.48 4.58
C GLU A 442 1.11 5.00 3.23
N ARG A 443 0.76 4.13 2.28
CA ARG A 443 0.32 4.52 0.93
C ARG A 443 -1.11 4.07 0.65
N CYS A 444 -1.80 4.85 -0.17
CA CYS A 444 -3.19 4.56 -0.58
C CYS A 444 -3.22 3.73 -1.85
N LEU A 445 -4.23 2.87 -2.00
CA LEU A 445 -4.47 2.07 -3.21
C LEU A 445 -4.78 2.93 -4.44
N SER A 446 -5.42 4.09 -4.25
CA SER A 446 -5.71 5.05 -5.32
C SER A 446 -4.54 5.97 -5.66
N SER A 447 -3.43 5.92 -4.90
CA SER A 447 -2.32 6.84 -5.09
C SER A 447 -1.50 6.49 -6.34
N LEU A 448 -0.86 7.50 -6.95
CA LEU A 448 0.14 7.28 -8.01
C LEU A 448 1.37 6.47 -7.54
N ALA A 449 1.52 6.29 -6.22
CA ALA A 449 2.57 5.48 -5.62
C ALA A 449 2.19 4.00 -5.52
N MET A 450 0.95 3.61 -5.82
CA MET A 450 0.50 2.20 -5.77
C MET A 450 1.44 1.25 -6.54
N PRO A 451 1.90 1.56 -7.78
CA PRO A 451 2.82 0.67 -8.49
C PRO A 451 4.11 0.35 -7.73
N VAL A 452 4.58 1.26 -6.86
CA VAL A 452 5.72 1.01 -5.97
C VAL A 452 5.35 -0.03 -4.91
N SER A 453 4.20 0.12 -4.25
CA SER A 453 3.71 -0.87 -3.27
C SER A 453 3.51 -2.25 -3.90
N LEU A 454 2.93 -2.31 -5.10
CA LEU A 454 2.77 -3.58 -5.82
C LEU A 454 4.13 -4.19 -6.18
N ALA A 455 5.09 -3.39 -6.64
CA ALA A 455 6.44 -3.87 -6.89
C ALA A 455 7.08 -4.40 -5.60
N GLU A 456 6.99 -3.67 -4.48
CA GLU A 456 7.52 -4.11 -3.18
C GLU A 456 6.87 -5.44 -2.74
N ALA A 457 5.55 -5.58 -2.87
CA ALA A 457 4.83 -6.80 -2.53
C ALA A 457 5.24 -7.98 -3.44
N LEU A 458 5.34 -7.75 -4.75
CA LEU A 458 5.75 -8.77 -5.71
C LEU A 458 7.17 -9.25 -5.47
N ILE A 459 8.10 -8.34 -5.11
CA ILE A 459 9.48 -8.76 -4.89
C ILE A 459 9.69 -9.37 -3.49
N LEU A 460 8.88 -8.98 -2.48
CA LEU A 460 8.80 -9.75 -1.23
C LEU A 460 8.24 -11.15 -1.47
N GLY A 461 7.34 -11.29 -2.44
CA GLY A 461 6.65 -12.53 -2.72
C GLY A 461 5.71 -12.91 -1.57
N THR A 462 5.58 -14.21 -1.35
CA THR A 462 4.62 -14.80 -0.41
C THR A 462 5.22 -15.16 0.96
N ASP A 463 6.55 -15.17 1.08
CA ASP A 463 7.27 -15.71 2.24
C ASP A 463 7.75 -14.60 3.20
N PHE A 464 6.82 -13.75 3.65
CA PHE A 464 7.13 -12.53 4.42
C PHE A 464 6.84 -12.64 5.93
N TYR A 465 5.94 -13.53 6.37
CA TYR A 465 5.68 -13.76 7.79
C TYR A 465 6.80 -14.58 8.46
N SER A 466 7.14 -14.26 9.71
CA SER A 466 8.07 -15.05 10.53
C SER A 466 7.39 -16.17 11.32
N GLN A 467 6.07 -16.11 11.46
CA GLN A 467 5.24 -17.07 12.15
C GLN A 467 3.79 -16.99 11.62
N ASP A 468 2.99 -18.00 11.92
CA ASP A 468 1.58 -18.07 11.51
C ASP A 468 0.77 -16.86 12.03
N PRO A 469 0.18 -16.04 11.14
CA PRO A 469 -0.58 -14.84 11.53
C PRO A 469 -1.91 -15.16 12.22
N THR A 470 -2.38 -16.40 12.17
CA THR A 470 -3.60 -16.86 12.84
C THR A 470 -3.34 -17.35 14.27
N SER A 471 -2.09 -17.30 14.73
CA SER A 471 -1.67 -17.72 16.06
C SER A 471 -1.33 -16.53 16.99
N GLY A 472 -1.32 -16.80 18.29
CA GLY A 472 -0.94 -15.82 19.31
C GLY A 472 -1.89 -14.61 19.40
N PRO A 473 -1.41 -13.45 19.85
CA PRO A 473 -2.24 -12.25 20.02
C PRO A 473 -2.93 -11.79 18.74
N LEU A 474 -2.22 -11.71 17.61
CA LEU A 474 -2.82 -11.31 16.33
C LEU A 474 -3.98 -12.23 15.93
N GLY A 475 -3.78 -13.55 15.98
CA GLY A 475 -4.83 -14.53 15.70
C GLY A 475 -6.06 -14.36 16.59
N ALA A 476 -5.85 -14.16 17.89
CA ALA A 476 -6.93 -13.91 18.84
C ALA A 476 -7.70 -12.60 18.51
N ARG A 477 -6.99 -11.54 18.10
CA ARG A 477 -7.61 -10.27 17.70
C ARG A 477 -8.33 -10.37 16.36
N LEU A 478 -7.79 -11.12 15.38
CA LEU A 478 -8.48 -11.39 14.11
C LEU A 478 -9.79 -12.13 14.38
N LEU A 479 -9.77 -13.15 15.23
CA LEU A 479 -10.96 -13.89 15.60
C LEU A 479 -11.99 -13.02 16.33
N ALA A 480 -11.54 -12.14 17.23
CA ALA A 480 -12.41 -11.19 17.93
C ALA A 480 -13.06 -10.14 17.00
N ASN A 481 -12.43 -9.83 15.87
CA ASN A 481 -12.97 -8.94 14.85
C ASN A 481 -13.67 -9.68 13.70
N THR A 482 -13.78 -11.00 13.73
CA THR A 482 -14.61 -11.73 12.76
C THR A 482 -16.09 -11.57 13.14
N PRO A 483 -17.00 -11.14 12.22
CA PRO A 483 -18.42 -10.89 12.52
C PRO A 483 -19.23 -12.20 12.65
N SER A 484 -18.87 -13.02 13.64
CA SER A 484 -19.35 -14.41 13.82
C SER A 484 -20.67 -14.53 14.58
N ALA A 485 -21.14 -13.46 15.23
CA ALA A 485 -22.43 -13.42 15.89
C ALA A 485 -23.59 -13.51 14.88
N ARG A 486 -24.76 -13.97 15.34
CA ARG A 486 -25.97 -14.01 14.53
C ARG A 486 -26.33 -12.59 14.06
N LEU A 487 -26.53 -12.43 12.76
CA LEU A 487 -26.87 -11.15 12.14
C LEU A 487 -28.33 -10.78 12.48
N PRO A 488 -28.59 -9.59 13.05
CA PRO A 488 -29.90 -9.24 13.59
C PRO A 488 -30.89 -8.71 12.53
N HIS A 489 -30.43 -8.35 11.34
CA HIS A 489 -31.26 -7.78 10.27
C HIS A 489 -31.25 -8.66 9.01
N PRO A 490 -32.24 -8.49 8.09
CA PRO A 490 -32.17 -9.07 6.76
C PRO A 490 -30.86 -8.69 6.07
N THR A 491 -30.08 -9.71 5.71
CA THR A 491 -28.76 -9.55 5.13
C THR A 491 -28.70 -10.14 3.73
N PHE A 492 -28.12 -9.39 2.80
CA PHE A 492 -27.76 -9.85 1.45
C PHE A 492 -26.24 -9.95 1.33
N ILE A 493 -25.74 -11.12 0.93
CA ILE A 493 -24.32 -11.34 0.63
C ILE A 493 -24.19 -11.73 -0.83
N ALA A 494 -23.39 -10.96 -1.58
CA ALA A 494 -23.00 -11.29 -2.95
C ALA A 494 -21.53 -11.72 -2.98
N GLN A 495 -21.20 -12.79 -3.72
CA GLN A 495 -19.84 -13.28 -3.89
C GLN A 495 -19.54 -13.62 -5.35
N GLY A 496 -18.43 -13.10 -5.89
CA GLY A 496 -17.89 -13.55 -7.18
C GLY A 496 -17.19 -14.90 -7.01
N LEU A 497 -17.44 -15.87 -7.90
CA LEU A 497 -16.78 -17.18 -7.82
C LEU A 497 -15.35 -17.20 -8.40
N ALA A 498 -14.94 -16.14 -9.09
CA ALA A 498 -13.58 -15.93 -9.55
C ALA A 498 -12.81 -14.93 -8.66
N ASP A 499 -13.33 -14.61 -7.48
CA ASP A 499 -12.73 -13.67 -6.54
C ASP A 499 -11.35 -14.15 -6.08
N GLU A 500 -10.36 -13.33 -6.41
CA GLU A 500 -8.94 -13.56 -6.19
C GLU A 500 -8.45 -13.00 -4.84
N VAL A 501 -9.30 -12.24 -4.12
CA VAL A 501 -8.97 -11.59 -2.84
C VAL A 501 -9.67 -12.27 -1.68
N ILE A 502 -10.99 -12.40 -1.76
CA ILE A 502 -11.85 -13.03 -0.75
C ILE A 502 -12.27 -14.39 -1.27
N SER A 503 -11.73 -15.44 -0.65
CA SER A 503 -11.95 -16.81 -1.11
C SER A 503 -13.44 -17.20 -1.09
N PRO A 504 -14.02 -17.65 -2.23
CA PRO A 504 -15.41 -18.09 -2.27
C PRO A 504 -15.73 -19.24 -1.30
N SER A 505 -14.76 -20.13 -1.03
CA SER A 505 -14.95 -21.24 -0.08
C SER A 505 -15.04 -20.75 1.37
N SER A 506 -14.25 -19.74 1.72
CA SER A 506 -14.33 -19.06 3.01
C SER A 506 -15.68 -18.38 3.18
N GLN A 507 -16.12 -17.64 2.15
CA GLN A 507 -17.41 -16.96 2.18
C GLN A 507 -18.59 -17.94 2.28
N ASN A 508 -18.52 -19.08 1.58
CA ASN A 508 -19.52 -20.13 1.67
C ASN A 508 -19.61 -20.73 3.09
N THR A 509 -18.46 -20.89 3.75
CA THR A 509 -18.38 -21.37 5.14
C THR A 509 -19.05 -20.38 6.09
N PHE A 510 -18.74 -19.09 5.95
CA PHE A 510 -19.39 -18.02 6.73
C PHE A 510 -20.91 -18.00 6.52
N ALA A 511 -21.38 -18.00 5.27
CA ALA A 511 -22.81 -17.97 4.95
C ALA A 511 -23.55 -19.20 5.49
N THR A 512 -22.94 -20.39 5.39
CA THR A 512 -23.48 -21.63 5.97
C THR A 512 -23.63 -21.52 7.49
N GLN A 513 -22.62 -20.98 8.17
CA GLN A 513 -22.64 -20.78 9.63
C GLN A 513 -23.74 -19.79 10.03
N GLN A 514 -23.88 -18.67 9.31
CA GLN A 514 -24.94 -17.68 9.58
C GLN A 514 -26.34 -18.26 9.39
N CYS A 515 -26.54 -19.07 8.35
CA CYS A 515 -27.78 -19.79 8.15
C CYS A 515 -28.09 -20.77 9.30
N ARG A 516 -27.09 -21.52 9.78
CA ARG A 516 -27.26 -22.43 10.92
C ARG A 516 -27.60 -21.72 12.22
N THR A 517 -27.12 -20.49 12.41
CA THR A 517 -27.42 -19.66 13.59
C THR A 517 -28.74 -18.91 13.48
N GLY A 518 -29.47 -19.04 12.36
CA GLY A 518 -30.80 -18.47 12.17
C GLY A 518 -30.79 -16.99 11.78
N SER A 519 -29.72 -16.51 11.14
CA SER A 519 -29.68 -15.20 10.50
C SER A 519 -30.59 -15.19 9.27
N ASP A 520 -31.31 -14.09 9.04
CA ASP A 520 -32.11 -13.89 7.81
C ASP A 520 -31.15 -13.49 6.69
N LEU A 521 -30.59 -14.49 6.01
CA LEU A 521 -29.52 -14.31 5.02
C LEU A 521 -29.95 -14.77 3.63
N VAL A 522 -29.70 -13.92 2.63
CA VAL A 522 -29.69 -14.29 1.21
C VAL A 522 -28.24 -14.27 0.74
N TYR A 523 -27.71 -15.43 0.37
CA TYR A 523 -26.38 -15.58 -0.22
C TYR A 523 -26.49 -15.86 -1.71
N GLN A 524 -25.91 -14.98 -2.54
CA GLN A 524 -25.87 -15.13 -4.00
C GLN A 524 -24.44 -15.18 -4.51
N THR A 525 -24.18 -16.15 -5.38
CA THR A 525 -22.87 -16.33 -6.02
C THR A 525 -22.95 -16.04 -7.51
N TYR A 526 -21.90 -15.42 -8.05
CA TYR A 526 -21.86 -14.99 -9.45
C TYR A 526 -20.66 -15.64 -10.17
N PRO A 527 -20.90 -16.62 -11.07
CA PRO A 527 -19.84 -17.25 -11.86
C PRO A 527 -19.09 -16.23 -12.72
N GLY A 528 -17.76 -16.36 -12.77
CA GLY A 528 -16.89 -15.54 -13.63
C GLY A 528 -16.61 -14.12 -13.16
N LEU A 529 -17.30 -13.62 -12.13
CA LEU A 529 -16.97 -12.33 -11.52
C LEU A 529 -15.85 -12.49 -10.49
N GLY A 530 -14.81 -11.67 -10.62
CA GLY A 530 -13.74 -11.48 -9.64
C GLY A 530 -14.07 -10.42 -8.59
N HIS A 531 -13.06 -10.04 -7.78
CA HIS A 531 -13.27 -9.19 -6.61
C HIS A 531 -13.83 -7.80 -6.93
N MET A 532 -13.27 -7.16 -7.95
CA MET A 532 -13.71 -5.81 -8.38
C MET A 532 -14.84 -5.86 -9.39
N THR A 533 -14.83 -6.82 -10.33
CA THR A 533 -15.90 -6.92 -11.34
C THR A 533 -17.26 -7.27 -10.75
N LEU A 534 -17.29 -7.77 -9.50
CA LEU A 534 -18.54 -7.98 -8.76
C LEU A 534 -19.33 -6.68 -8.58
N ILE A 535 -18.65 -5.54 -8.44
CA ILE A 535 -19.25 -4.23 -8.14
C ILE A 535 -19.25 -3.26 -9.33
N ASP A 536 -18.81 -3.72 -10.51
CA ASP A 536 -18.92 -2.93 -11.75
C ASP A 536 -20.39 -2.61 -12.05
N ASP A 537 -20.66 -1.45 -12.66
CA ASP A 537 -22.03 -0.98 -12.89
C ASP A 537 -22.89 -1.94 -13.74
N GLU A 538 -22.26 -2.69 -14.64
CA GLU A 538 -22.91 -3.69 -15.50
C GLU A 538 -23.06 -5.06 -14.83
N SER A 539 -22.53 -5.24 -13.62
CA SER A 539 -22.57 -6.51 -12.90
C SER A 539 -24.01 -6.91 -12.55
N PRO A 540 -24.42 -8.16 -12.81
CA PRO A 540 -25.71 -8.66 -12.36
C PRO A 540 -25.86 -8.63 -10.83
N ALA A 541 -24.75 -8.62 -10.07
CA ALA A 541 -24.79 -8.47 -8.62
C ALA A 541 -25.24 -7.06 -8.19
N VAL A 542 -24.87 -6.02 -8.96
CA VAL A 542 -25.32 -4.64 -8.71
C VAL A 542 -26.81 -4.49 -8.99
N ALA A 543 -27.30 -5.09 -10.08
CA ALA A 543 -28.75 -5.12 -10.35
C ALA A 543 -29.54 -5.82 -9.23
N ALA A 544 -29.03 -6.95 -8.72
CA ALA A 544 -29.63 -7.67 -7.60
C ALA A 544 -29.58 -6.84 -6.30
N LEU A 545 -28.45 -6.20 -5.99
CA LEU A 545 -28.28 -5.30 -4.84
C LEU A 545 -29.33 -4.18 -4.83
N LEU A 546 -29.50 -3.50 -5.97
CA LEU A 546 -30.44 -2.38 -6.12
C LEU A 546 -31.89 -2.84 -5.91
N SER A 547 -32.29 -3.92 -6.59
CA SER A 547 -33.64 -4.50 -6.48
C SER A 547 -33.93 -4.97 -5.04
N TRP A 548 -32.98 -5.67 -4.44
CA TRP A 548 -33.09 -6.15 -3.06
C TRP A 548 -33.24 -4.99 -2.07
N THR A 549 -32.42 -3.95 -2.21
CA THR A 549 -32.45 -2.75 -1.37
C THR A 549 -33.78 -2.01 -1.49
N GLN A 550 -34.31 -1.88 -2.72
CA GLN A 550 -35.61 -1.27 -2.94
C GLN A 550 -36.73 -2.03 -2.21
N ALA A 551 -36.68 -3.37 -2.22
CA ALA A 551 -37.63 -4.20 -1.48
C ALA A 551 -37.54 -4.00 0.05
N ARG A 552 -36.33 -3.77 0.59
CA ARG A 552 -36.13 -3.47 2.03
C ARG A 552 -36.74 -2.12 2.41
N PHE A 553 -36.52 -1.08 1.60
CA PHE A 553 -37.16 0.22 1.83
C PHE A 553 -38.68 0.16 1.70
N ALA A 554 -39.20 -0.70 0.82
CA ALA A 554 -40.64 -0.96 0.70
C ALA A 554 -41.22 -1.84 1.83
N GLY A 555 -40.41 -2.29 2.79
CA GLY A 555 -40.87 -3.12 3.91
C GLY A 555 -41.29 -4.54 3.52
N GLN A 556 -40.84 -5.04 2.37
CA GLN A 556 -41.15 -6.40 1.93
C GLN A 556 -40.39 -7.41 2.79
N PRO A 557 -40.97 -8.59 3.11
CA PRO A 557 -40.25 -9.64 3.82
C PRO A 557 -39.10 -10.19 2.96
N GLN A 558 -38.06 -10.74 3.59
CA GLN A 558 -37.01 -11.53 2.92
C GLN A 558 -37.26 -13.00 3.22
N SER A 559 -37.08 -13.84 2.21
CA SER A 559 -36.97 -15.28 2.40
C SER A 559 -35.49 -15.65 2.43
N PRO A 560 -35.00 -16.31 3.50
CA PRO A 560 -33.61 -16.76 3.55
C PRO A 560 -33.29 -17.65 2.35
N ALA A 561 -32.13 -17.42 1.74
CA ALA A 561 -31.59 -18.21 0.66
C ALA A 561 -30.15 -18.58 1.01
N CYS A 562 -30.01 -19.72 1.68
CA CYS A 562 -28.75 -20.23 2.18
C CYS A 562 -27.94 -20.94 1.08
N PRO A 563 -26.61 -21.05 1.24
CA PRO A 563 -25.82 -21.91 0.37
C PRO A 563 -26.36 -23.34 0.37
N THR A 564 -26.36 -23.97 -0.81
CA THR A 564 -26.75 -25.38 -1.00
C THR A 564 -25.67 -26.35 -0.56
#